data_AF-A0A3S0PSN6-F1
#
_entry.id   AF-A0A3S0PSN6-F1
#
_cell.length_a   1.000
_cell.length_b   1.000
_cell.length_c   1.000
_cell.angle_alpha   90.00
_cell.angle_beta   90.00
_cell.angle_gamma   90.00
#
_symmetry.space_group_name_H-M   'P 1'
#
loop_
_entity.id
_entity.type
_entity.pdbx_description
1 polymer ?
#
loop_
_entity_poly.entity_id
_entity_poly.type
_entity_poly.pdbx_seq_one_letter_code
_entity_poly.pdbx_strand_id
1 'polypeptide(L)'
;MYNPALESSGLFNYLKLTLTGVSGAGITDYDTKIDANNFLLVVHNYAFKLNDGTTSVALDFGDNGINDNRQGSPDVTAFVSNGTWHLKAGFTNNSRLIAFTSASPARTYNNFTVEFYLMAYKRLITKQNFSDINANLGGTDGSAQTLSKPSGF
;
A
#
# COMPACT_ATOMS: atom_id res chain seq x y z
N MET A 1 14.29 14.28 6.51
CA MET A 1 13.58 15.20 5.59
C MET A 1 14.21 15.01 4.22
N TYR A 2 13.44 14.61 3.20
CA TYR A 2 13.92 14.31 1.85
C TYR A 2 14.28 15.63 1.11
N ASN A 3 15.45 15.69 0.46
CA ASN A 3 15.88 16.85 -0.35
C ASN A 3 15.97 16.45 -1.84
N PRO A 4 15.01 16.89 -2.68
CA PRO A 4 14.93 16.54 -4.10
C PRO A 4 15.99 17.23 -4.99
N ALA A 5 16.86 18.08 -4.43
CA ALA A 5 17.89 18.81 -5.20
C ALA A 5 19.21 18.03 -5.36
N LEU A 6 19.36 16.87 -4.73
CA LEU A 6 20.62 16.12 -4.64
C LEU A 6 20.72 14.92 -5.61
N GLU A 7 19.88 14.85 -6.65
CA GLU A 7 19.80 13.66 -7.49
C GLU A 7 21.01 13.47 -8.43
N SER A 8 21.84 12.47 -8.12
CA SER A 8 22.60 11.71 -9.10
C SER A 8 22.24 10.22 -9.01
N SER A 9 21.43 9.80 -9.98
CA SER A 9 21.07 8.42 -10.35
C SER A 9 20.02 7.67 -9.51
N GLY A 10 18.84 7.54 -10.14
CA GLY A 10 17.71 6.71 -9.76
C GLY A 10 16.45 7.30 -10.38
N LEU A 11 15.92 6.72 -11.46
CA LEU A 11 14.64 7.15 -12.08
C LEU A 11 13.44 7.05 -11.11
N PHE A 12 13.67 6.45 -9.95
CA PHE A 12 12.76 6.32 -8.83
C PHE A 12 13.53 6.38 -7.51
N ASN A 13 12.89 6.94 -6.50
CA ASN A 13 13.38 6.94 -5.12
C ASN A 13 12.69 5.81 -4.36
N TYR A 14 13.47 5.01 -3.62
CA TYR A 14 12.94 4.00 -2.70
C TYR A 14 12.91 4.58 -1.28
N LEU A 15 11.73 4.59 -0.65
CA LEU A 15 11.52 5.18 0.67
C LEU A 15 10.96 4.12 1.61
N LYS A 16 11.63 3.90 2.75
CA LYS A 16 11.04 3.16 3.86
C LYS A 16 10.41 4.15 4.84
N LEU A 17 9.10 4.07 5.01
CA LEU A 17 8.34 4.83 6.01
C LEU A 17 7.92 3.89 7.14
N THR A 18 8.25 4.22 8.37
CA THR A 18 7.84 3.47 9.56
C THR A 18 6.95 4.38 10.42
N LEU A 19 5.70 3.98 10.62
CA LEU A 19 4.73 4.68 11.46
C LEU A 19 4.44 3.83 12.70
N THR A 20 4.68 4.38 13.88
CA THR A 20 4.42 3.75 15.19
C THR A 20 3.18 4.38 15.83
N GLY A 21 2.62 3.77 16.88
CA GLY A 21 1.42 4.32 17.51
C GLY A 21 0.14 4.10 16.69
N VAL A 22 0.17 3.20 15.71
CA VAL A 22 -0.97 2.97 14.81
C VAL A 22 -2.05 2.20 15.55
N SER A 23 -3.29 2.67 15.48
CA SER A 23 -4.42 1.96 16.08
C SER A 23 -4.72 0.64 15.36
N GLY A 24 -5.50 -0.23 15.98
CA GLY A 24 -5.99 -1.47 15.39
C GLY A 24 -6.87 -1.25 14.16
N ALA A 25 -7.48 -0.06 14.02
CA ALA A 25 -8.20 0.33 12.81
C ALA A 25 -7.27 0.60 11.61
N GLY A 26 -5.96 0.67 11.85
CA GLY A 26 -4.95 0.99 10.84
C GLY A 26 -4.84 2.49 10.58
N ILE A 27 -4.47 2.81 9.34
CA ILE A 27 -4.24 4.15 8.82
C ILE A 27 -5.29 4.40 7.73
N THR A 28 -6.14 5.40 7.94
CA THR A 28 -7.16 5.80 6.97
C THR A 28 -6.64 6.85 6.00
N ASP A 29 -5.82 7.77 6.49
CA ASP A 29 -5.31 8.90 5.75
C ASP A 29 -4.00 9.39 6.39
N TYR A 30 -2.88 9.08 5.75
CA TYR A 30 -1.56 9.65 6.08
C TYR A 30 -1.02 10.46 4.90
N ASP A 31 -1.00 11.78 5.04
CA ASP A 31 -0.41 12.69 4.05
C ASP A 31 1.12 12.61 4.06
N THR A 32 1.69 12.11 2.97
CA THR A 32 3.15 11.97 2.80
C THR A 32 3.84 13.30 2.50
N LYS A 33 3.08 14.36 2.19
CA LYS A 33 3.56 15.65 1.65
C LYS A 33 4.27 15.55 0.29
N ILE A 34 4.27 14.38 -0.36
CA ILE A 34 4.81 14.20 -1.70
C ILE A 34 3.80 14.77 -2.70
N ASP A 35 4.23 15.74 -3.50
CA ASP A 35 3.42 16.40 -4.52
C ASP A 35 2.98 15.42 -5.63
N ALA A 36 1.67 15.31 -5.83
CA ALA A 36 1.06 14.38 -6.79
C ALA A 36 1.19 14.82 -8.26
N ASN A 37 1.51 16.09 -8.53
CA ASN A 37 1.78 16.59 -9.87
C ASN A 37 3.20 16.24 -10.32
N ASN A 38 4.14 16.23 -9.39
CA ASN A 38 5.56 16.02 -9.65
C ASN A 38 5.98 14.55 -9.56
N PHE A 39 5.28 13.75 -8.74
CA PHE A 39 5.64 12.35 -8.49
C PHE A 39 4.47 11.39 -8.70
N LEU A 40 4.78 10.17 -9.12
CA LEU A 40 3.93 8.99 -8.95
C LEU A 40 4.45 8.19 -7.76
N LEU A 41 3.58 7.92 -6.78
CA LEU A 41 3.93 7.12 -5.61
C LEU A 41 3.25 5.75 -5.69
N VAL A 42 4.01 4.70 -5.40
CA VAL A 42 3.51 3.31 -5.36
C VAL A 42 3.91 2.69 -4.03
N VAL A 43 2.99 1.97 -3.38
CA VAL A 43 3.34 1.06 -2.28
C VAL A 43 3.88 -0.23 -2.89
N HIS A 44 5.19 -0.44 -2.79
CA HIS A 44 5.87 -1.64 -3.29
C HIS A 44 5.71 -2.83 -2.34
N ASN A 45 5.82 -2.58 -1.04
CA ASN A 45 5.66 -3.60 0.00
C ASN A 45 5.19 -2.94 1.31
N TYR A 46 4.69 -3.73 2.25
CA TYR A 46 4.27 -3.26 3.56
C TYR A 46 4.46 -4.34 4.64
N ALA A 47 4.51 -3.92 5.89
CA ALA A 47 4.52 -4.84 7.03
C ALA A 47 3.72 -4.26 8.20
N PHE A 48 3.00 -5.14 8.91
CA PHE A 48 2.36 -4.84 10.19
C PHE A 48 3.15 -5.54 11.31
N LYS A 49 3.45 -4.80 12.37
CA LYS A 49 4.20 -5.28 13.53
C LYS A 49 3.56 -4.76 14.82
N LEU A 50 3.82 -5.44 15.92
CA LEU A 50 3.67 -4.85 17.24
C LEU A 50 4.73 -3.75 17.42
N ASN A 51 4.50 -2.80 18.34
CA ASN A 51 5.46 -1.72 18.61
C ASN A 51 6.80 -2.23 19.21
N ASP A 52 6.84 -3.47 19.68
CA ASP A 52 8.08 -4.14 20.09
C ASP A 52 8.88 -4.70 18.90
N GLY A 53 8.38 -4.53 17.67
CA GLY A 53 9.01 -4.96 16.43
C GLY A 53 8.67 -6.39 15.99
N THR A 54 7.94 -7.16 16.79
CA THR A 54 7.53 -8.52 16.43
C THR A 54 6.43 -8.52 15.37
N THR A 55 6.41 -9.54 14.51
CA THR A 55 5.37 -9.75 13.48
C THR A 55 4.17 -10.53 13.99
N SER A 56 3.99 -10.60 15.31
CA SER A 56 2.90 -11.33 15.98
C SER A 56 1.59 -10.53 15.92
N VAL A 57 1.10 -10.33 14.70
CA VAL A 57 -0.09 -9.55 14.39
C VAL A 57 -1.07 -10.42 13.65
N ALA A 58 -2.34 -10.38 14.04
CA ALA A 58 -3.43 -11.09 13.39
C ALA A 58 -4.57 -10.13 13.01
N LEU A 59 -5.50 -10.63 12.21
CA LEU A 59 -6.72 -9.94 11.79
C LEU A 59 -7.91 -10.51 12.57
N ASP A 60 -8.66 -9.63 13.25
CA ASP A 60 -9.99 -9.93 13.78
C ASP A 60 -11.03 -9.49 12.74
N PHE A 61 -11.58 -10.45 11.99
CA PHE A 61 -12.49 -10.15 10.89
C PHE A 61 -13.85 -9.70 11.42
N GLY A 62 -14.28 -8.50 11.04
CA GLY A 62 -15.52 -7.92 11.56
C GLY A 62 -15.48 -7.54 13.05
N ASP A 63 -14.29 -7.50 13.68
CA ASP A 63 -14.08 -7.11 15.08
C ASP A 63 -15.03 -7.89 16.03
N ASN A 64 -15.15 -9.20 15.78
CA ASN A 64 -16.13 -10.05 16.45
C ASN A 64 -15.54 -10.80 17.67
N GLY A 65 -14.21 -10.76 17.84
CA GLY A 65 -13.52 -11.42 18.95
C GLY A 65 -13.49 -12.95 18.85
N ILE A 66 -13.87 -13.51 17.70
CA ILE A 66 -13.76 -14.92 17.38
C ILE A 66 -12.46 -15.09 16.58
N ASN A 67 -11.76 -16.20 16.82
CA ASN A 67 -10.64 -16.58 15.96
C ASN A 67 -11.19 -17.14 14.63
N ASP A 68 -11.72 -16.26 13.80
CA ASP A 68 -12.23 -16.59 12.48
C ASP A 68 -11.20 -16.34 11.38
N ASN A 69 -9.99 -15.86 11.75
CA ASN A 69 -8.76 -15.66 10.95
C ASN A 69 -8.97 -15.90 9.46
N ARG A 70 -9.83 -15.09 8.86
CA ARG A 70 -9.99 -15.08 7.42
C ARG A 70 -8.72 -14.42 6.90
N GLN A 71 -8.11 -14.99 5.86
CA GLN A 71 -7.08 -14.24 5.13
C GLN A 71 -7.76 -13.04 4.47
N GLY A 72 -7.91 -11.95 5.22
CA GLY A 72 -8.22 -10.64 4.69
C GLY A 72 -6.91 -10.03 4.22
N SER A 73 -6.76 -9.86 2.91
CA SER A 73 -5.70 -8.99 2.41
C SER A 73 -5.97 -7.57 2.93
N PRO A 74 -5.02 -6.95 3.62
CA PRO A 74 -5.19 -5.58 4.08
C PRO A 74 -5.35 -4.64 2.87
N ASP A 75 -6.18 -3.63 3.03
CA ASP A 75 -6.31 -2.52 2.09
C ASP A 75 -5.16 -1.55 2.31
N VAL A 76 -4.09 -1.74 1.54
CA VAL A 76 -2.89 -0.91 1.57
C VAL A 76 -2.75 -0.20 0.23
N THR A 77 -2.80 1.12 0.21
CA THR A 77 -2.84 1.90 -1.03
C THR A 77 -2.22 3.26 -0.86
N ALA A 78 -1.58 3.76 -1.92
CA ALA A 78 -1.28 5.18 -2.09
C ALA A 78 -2.36 5.83 -2.96
N PHE A 79 -2.93 6.95 -2.52
CA PHE A 79 -3.98 7.67 -3.24
C PHE A 79 -3.71 9.18 -3.20
N VAL A 80 -4.33 9.94 -4.10
CA VAL A 80 -4.17 11.40 -4.14
C VAL A 80 -5.30 12.07 -3.37
N SER A 81 -4.97 13.01 -2.50
CA SER A 81 -5.92 13.88 -1.82
C SER A 81 -5.30 15.27 -1.68
N ASN A 82 -6.06 16.33 -1.93
CA ASN A 82 -5.61 17.74 -1.80
C ASN A 82 -4.25 18.08 -2.44
N GLY A 83 -3.90 17.42 -3.56
CA GLY A 83 -2.67 17.69 -4.32
C GLY A 83 -1.41 16.95 -3.84
N THR A 84 -1.49 16.16 -2.77
CA THR A 84 -0.39 15.31 -2.31
C THR A 84 -0.78 13.83 -2.34
N TRP A 85 0.23 12.96 -2.24
CA TRP A 85 0.04 11.53 -2.04
C TRP A 85 -0.22 11.22 -0.58
N HIS A 86 -1.25 10.41 -0.35
CA HIS A 86 -1.68 9.92 0.93
C HIS A 86 -1.56 8.39 0.96
N LEU A 87 -1.38 7.82 2.15
CA LEU A 87 -1.31 6.38 2.37
C LEU A 87 -2.49 5.95 3.24
N LYS A 88 -3.08 4.80 2.88
CA LYS A 88 -3.95 4.02 3.75
C LYS A 88 -3.36 2.62 3.95
N ALA A 89 -3.57 2.07 5.13
CA ALA A 89 -3.23 0.69 5.47
C ALA A 89 -4.16 0.21 6.57
N GLY A 90 -5.14 -0.60 6.22
CA GLY A 90 -6.12 -1.12 7.19
C GLY A 90 -6.84 -2.34 6.64
N PHE A 91 -8.01 -2.63 7.21
CA PHE A 91 -8.84 -3.75 6.77
C PHE A 91 -10.26 -3.28 6.53
N THR A 92 -10.96 -3.99 5.65
CA THR A 92 -12.35 -3.71 5.30
C THR A 92 -13.31 -4.44 6.24
N ASN A 93 -14.62 -4.23 6.06
CA ASN A 93 -15.68 -4.95 6.77
C ASN A 93 -15.61 -4.81 8.30
N ASN A 94 -15.22 -3.64 8.81
CA ASN A 94 -15.03 -3.39 10.24
C ASN A 94 -14.03 -4.34 10.91
N SER A 95 -13.03 -4.81 10.17
CA SER A 95 -11.98 -5.68 10.72
C SER A 95 -10.83 -4.86 11.31
N ARG A 96 -10.04 -5.46 12.20
CA ARG A 96 -8.93 -4.76 12.88
C ARG A 96 -7.68 -5.61 13.09
N LEU A 97 -6.55 -4.93 13.27
CA LEU A 97 -5.32 -5.53 13.78
C LEU A 97 -5.51 -5.89 15.26
N ILE A 98 -5.01 -7.07 15.61
CA ILE A 98 -4.92 -7.58 16.99
C ILE A 98 -3.53 -8.16 17.24
N ALA A 99 -3.08 -8.10 18.49
CA ALA A 99 -1.85 -8.76 18.88
C ALA A 99 -2.09 -10.27 18.98
N PHE A 100 -1.28 -11.04 18.26
CA PHE A 100 -1.33 -12.50 18.26
C PHE A 100 -0.37 -13.05 19.32
N THR A 101 -0.86 -13.15 20.57
CA THR A 101 -0.07 -13.65 21.70
C THR A 101 -0.61 -15.00 22.18
N SER A 102 0.17 -15.69 23.01
CA SER A 102 -0.20 -16.99 23.59
C SER A 102 -1.45 -16.93 24.48
N ALA A 103 -1.77 -15.76 25.03
CA ALA A 103 -3.08 -15.47 25.59
C ALA A 103 -3.97 -14.92 24.46
N SER A 104 -4.80 -15.78 23.88
CA SER A 104 -5.89 -15.51 22.91
C SER A 104 -6.28 -14.02 22.74
N PRO A 105 -6.48 -13.54 21.50
CA PRO A 105 -6.00 -12.25 21.04
C PRO A 105 -6.31 -11.08 21.97
N ALA A 106 -5.26 -10.35 22.37
CA ALA A 106 -5.39 -9.16 23.21
C ALA A 106 -5.97 -7.99 22.40
N ARG A 107 -7.31 -7.87 22.41
CA ARG A 107 -8.06 -6.80 21.71
C ARG A 107 -7.84 -5.39 22.28
N THR A 108 -7.25 -5.29 23.47
CA THR A 108 -6.88 -4.02 24.11
C THR A 108 -5.60 -3.41 23.53
N TYR A 109 -4.79 -4.20 22.83
CA TYR A 109 -3.59 -3.68 22.18
C TYR A 109 -3.97 -2.81 20.98
N ASN A 110 -3.52 -1.56 20.98
CA ASN A 110 -3.90 -0.55 20.00
C ASN A 110 -2.71 0.31 19.55
N ASN A 111 -1.51 -0.27 19.61
CA ASN A 111 -0.25 0.44 19.40
C ASN A 111 0.65 -0.36 18.45
N PHE A 112 0.32 -0.37 17.17
CA PHE A 112 1.01 -1.12 16.14
C PHE A 112 2.05 -0.26 15.42
N THR A 113 2.97 -0.94 14.73
CA THR A 113 3.86 -0.33 13.75
C THR A 113 3.46 -0.78 12.35
N VAL A 114 3.35 0.18 11.43
CA VAL A 114 3.16 -0.08 10.00
C VAL A 114 4.39 0.42 9.24
N GLU A 115 5.01 -0.46 8.47
CA GLU A 115 6.08 -0.10 7.56
C GLU A 115 5.55 -0.08 6.13
N PHE A 116 5.83 0.99 5.41
CA PHE A 116 5.62 1.08 3.96
C PHE A 116 6.97 1.14 3.26
N TYR A 117 7.07 0.38 2.19
CA TYR A 117 8.16 0.45 1.23
C TYR A 117 7.61 1.09 -0.03
N LEU A 118 7.96 2.36 -0.25
CA LEU A 118 7.40 3.19 -1.30
C LEU A 118 8.40 3.36 -2.44
N MET A 119 7.87 3.41 -3.67
CA MET A 119 8.61 3.85 -4.85
C MET A 119 8.02 5.17 -5.33
N ALA A 120 8.83 6.23 -5.36
CA ALA A 120 8.46 7.55 -5.83
C ALA A 120 9.16 7.83 -7.17
N TYR A 121 8.39 7.86 -8.26
CA TYR A 121 8.87 8.16 -9.60
C TYR A 121 8.66 9.63 -9.89
N LYS A 122 9.73 10.37 -10.18
CA LYS A 122 9.59 11.74 -10.68
C LYS A 122 8.97 11.67 -12.08
N ARG A 123 7.93 12.47 -12.33
CA ARG A 123 7.31 12.59 -13.66
C ARG A 123 8.24 13.38 -14.59
N LEU A 124 9.33 12.74 -15.04
CA LEU A 124 10.22 13.24 -16.09
C LEU A 124 9.81 12.73 -17.48
N ILE A 125 9.06 11.64 -17.52
CA ILE A 125 8.55 11.08 -18.77
C ILE A 125 7.33 11.91 -19.12
N THR A 126 7.44 12.74 -20.17
CA THR A 126 6.27 13.24 -20.90
C THR A 126 5.37 12.03 -21.08
N LYS A 127 4.23 11.99 -20.39
CA LYS A 127 3.31 10.86 -20.46
C LYS A 127 2.99 10.71 -21.94
N GLN A 128 3.61 9.74 -22.60
CA GLN A 128 3.16 9.28 -23.91
C GLN A 128 1.75 8.79 -23.59
N ASN A 129 0.75 9.60 -23.93
CA ASN A 129 -0.64 9.22 -23.74
C ASN A 129 -0.86 8.07 -24.73
N PHE A 130 -0.67 6.86 -24.25
CA PHE A 130 -1.04 5.68 -24.99
C PHE A 130 -2.56 5.65 -25.04
N SER A 131 -3.12 5.45 -26.22
CA SER A 131 -4.54 5.13 -26.35
C SER A 131 -4.82 3.83 -25.58
N ASP A 132 -5.97 3.76 -24.92
CA ASP A 132 -6.40 2.54 -24.24
C ASP A 132 -6.42 1.36 -25.22
N ILE A 133 -5.74 0.26 -24.86
CA ILE A 133 -5.80 -0.98 -25.64
C ILE A 133 -7.01 -1.77 -25.15
N ASN A 134 -8.14 -1.60 -25.84
CA ASN A 134 -9.34 -2.40 -25.61
C ASN A 134 -9.35 -3.57 -26.60
N ALA A 135 -8.98 -4.76 -26.13
CA ALA A 135 -9.00 -5.99 -26.93
C ALA A 135 -9.96 -7.02 -26.32
N ASN A 136 -10.89 -7.53 -27.12
CA ASN A 136 -11.75 -8.65 -26.75
C ASN A 136 -11.04 -9.96 -27.09
N LEU A 137 -10.69 -10.74 -26.07
CA LEU A 137 -10.00 -12.03 -26.23
C LEU A 137 -10.92 -13.18 -26.69
N GLY A 138 -12.20 -12.92 -26.96
CA GLY A 138 -13.14 -13.86 -27.60
C GLY A 138 -13.47 -15.12 -26.79
N GLY A 139 -13.19 -15.11 -25.48
CA GLY A 139 -13.05 -16.32 -24.67
C GLY A 139 -14.27 -17.25 -24.64
N THR A 140 -14.10 -18.43 -25.22
CA THR A 140 -14.75 -19.68 -24.75
C THR A 140 -13.77 -20.83 -24.52
N ASP A 141 -12.54 -20.76 -25.03
CA ASP A 141 -11.59 -21.89 -25.05
C ASP A 141 -10.13 -21.52 -24.62
N GLY A 142 -9.91 -20.30 -24.14
CA GLY A 142 -8.57 -19.87 -23.68
C GLY A 142 -7.63 -19.43 -24.80
N SER A 143 -8.15 -19.02 -25.96
CA SER A 143 -7.36 -18.44 -27.04
C SER A 143 -6.53 -17.22 -26.59
N ALA A 144 -5.24 -17.21 -26.95
CA ALA A 144 -4.33 -16.09 -26.73
C ALA A 144 -4.30 -15.14 -27.95
N GLN A 145 -4.22 -13.83 -27.70
CA GLN A 145 -4.00 -12.82 -28.75
C GLN A 145 -2.67 -12.09 -28.51
N THR A 146 -1.91 -11.90 -29.58
CA THR A 146 -0.71 -11.04 -29.56
C THR A 146 -1.15 -9.59 -29.64
N LEU A 147 -0.90 -8.82 -28.57
CA LEU A 147 -1.06 -7.38 -28.57
C LEU A 147 0.26 -6.71 -28.99
N SER A 148 0.18 -5.81 -29.97
CA SER A 148 1.34 -5.03 -30.37
C SER A 148 1.79 -4.14 -29.22
N LYS A 149 3.07 -4.23 -28.88
CA LYS A 149 3.69 -3.43 -27.82
C LYS A 149 3.67 -1.95 -28.23
N PRO A 150 3.29 -1.02 -27.33
CA PRO A 150 3.33 0.40 -27.62
C PRO A 150 4.73 0.86 -28.02
N SER A 151 4.82 1.78 -28.97
CA SER A 151 6.09 2.37 -29.40
C SER A 151 6.80 3.04 -28.21
N GLY A 152 8.10 2.77 -28.04
CA GLY A 152 8.91 3.33 -26.96
C GLY A 152 9.12 2.41 -25.75
N PHE A 153 8.70 1.15 -25.85
CA PHE A 153 9.09 0.07 -24.95
C PHE A 153 10.01 -0.92 -25.65
#